data_AF-A7SUS8-F1
#
_entry.id   AF-A7SUS8-F1
#
_cell.length_a   1.000
_cell.length_b   1.000
_cell.length_c   1.000
_cell.angle_alpha   90.00
_cell.angle_beta   90.00
_cell.angle_gamma   90.00
#
_symmetry.space_group_name_H-M   'P 1'
#
loop_
_entity.id
_entity.type
_entity.pdbx_description
1 polymer ?
#
loop_
_entity_poly.entity_id
_entity_poly.type
_entity_poly.pdbx_seq_one_letter_code
_entity_poly.pdbx_strand_id
1 'polypeptide(L)'
;MAWLSQTTYFLCCTASLLSLAVLTVDRYLAITRPVWYRAEVSLKRVLLTSLATWVLSMAITSLYFLVGFVSYAFVFANVAILSTFLVFIFTYVRVFQILKEQMENLSAMEGVNAAAERRHIDREARITQTYMTVLIVFLACYVPSCIMIYLMNMCSTCSCELIHWFRDLQYILVVVNSLINPLVYAIRMPNFRRAILAMLKVSMCCHSNIVRPPEDLNASTIATQSVFITTS
;
A
#
# COMPACT_ATOMS: atom_id res chain seq x y z
N MET A 1 -24.57 -12.42 16.40
CA MET A 1 -23.11 -12.37 16.19
C MET A 1 -22.68 -12.46 14.72
N ALA A 2 -23.44 -13.10 13.82
CA ALA A 2 -23.08 -13.21 12.39
C ALA A 2 -23.03 -11.87 11.62
N TRP A 3 -23.81 -10.86 12.04
CA TRP A 3 -23.80 -9.54 11.41
C TRP A 3 -22.45 -8.81 11.53
N LEU A 4 -21.69 -9.09 12.58
CA LEU A 4 -20.48 -8.34 12.95
C LEU A 4 -19.33 -8.83 12.10
N SER A 5 -19.23 -10.16 11.94
CA SER A 5 -18.28 -10.73 11.00
C SER A 5 -18.59 -10.23 9.59
N GLN A 6 -19.85 -10.27 9.15
CA GLN A 6 -20.25 -9.81 7.80
C GLN A 6 -19.94 -8.34 7.56
N THR A 7 -20.25 -7.45 8.51
CA THR A 7 -19.92 -6.02 8.38
C THR A 7 -18.43 -5.79 8.38
N THR A 8 -17.67 -6.50 9.22
CA THR A 8 -16.21 -6.41 9.23
C THR A 8 -15.61 -6.89 7.92
N TYR A 9 -16.15 -7.97 7.34
CA TYR A 9 -15.76 -8.47 6.02
C TYR A 9 -15.92 -7.38 4.96
N PHE A 10 -17.12 -6.82 4.83
CA PHE A 10 -17.39 -5.79 3.81
C PHE A 10 -16.62 -4.49 4.07
N LEU A 11 -16.43 -4.10 5.33
CA LEU A 11 -15.63 -2.93 5.70
C LEU A 11 -14.18 -3.10 5.26
N CYS A 12 -13.54 -4.21 5.62
CA CYS A 12 -12.15 -4.49 5.26
C CYS A 12 -11.99 -4.61 3.74
N CYS A 13 -12.94 -5.23 3.05
CA CYS A 13 -12.94 -5.34 1.59
C CYS A 13 -13.04 -3.97 0.92
N THR A 14 -13.98 -3.13 1.37
CA THR A 14 -14.17 -1.77 0.85
C THR A 14 -12.93 -0.90 1.12
N ALA A 15 -12.37 -0.97 2.33
CA ALA A 15 -11.14 -0.25 2.67
C ALA A 15 -9.97 -0.69 1.81
N SER A 16 -9.83 -1.99 1.53
CA SER A 16 -8.79 -2.50 0.63
C SER A 16 -8.97 -2.00 -0.80
N LEU A 17 -10.20 -2.03 -1.35
CA LEU A 17 -10.51 -1.51 -2.69
C LEU A 17 -10.20 -0.03 -2.82
N LEU A 18 -10.68 0.78 -1.86
CA LEU A 18 -10.43 2.21 -1.85
C LEU A 18 -8.94 2.52 -1.67
N SER A 19 -8.23 1.75 -0.84
CA SER A 19 -6.77 1.89 -0.70
C SER A 19 -6.04 1.59 -2.00
N LEU A 20 -6.48 0.58 -2.77
CA LEU A 20 -5.92 0.28 -4.08
C LEU A 20 -6.23 1.38 -5.09
N ALA A 21 -7.45 1.93 -5.09
CA ALA A 21 -7.81 3.06 -5.95
C ALA A 21 -6.95 4.30 -5.65
N VAL A 22 -6.79 4.64 -4.37
CA VAL A 22 -5.91 5.72 -3.91
C VAL A 22 -4.47 5.45 -4.35
N LEU A 23 -3.98 4.22 -4.20
CA LEU A 23 -2.64 3.83 -4.62
C LEU A 23 -2.45 3.96 -6.13
N THR A 24 -3.43 3.57 -6.94
CA THR A 24 -3.38 3.75 -8.39
C THR A 24 -3.35 5.23 -8.77
N VAL A 25 -4.17 6.07 -8.13
CA VAL A 25 -4.16 7.53 -8.36
C VAL A 25 -2.83 8.12 -7.96
N ASP A 26 -2.32 7.77 -6.78
CA ASP A 26 -1.01 8.17 -6.28
C ASP A 26 0.09 7.80 -7.27
N ARG A 27 0.07 6.58 -7.79
CA ARG A 27 1.03 6.14 -8.82
C ARG A 27 0.87 6.85 -10.14
N TYR A 28 -0.36 7.05 -10.56
CA TYR A 28 -0.63 7.82 -11.76
C TYR A 28 -0.06 9.23 -11.66
N LEU A 29 -0.24 9.91 -10.52
CA LEU A 29 0.30 11.26 -10.30
C LEU A 29 1.83 11.25 -10.20
N ALA A 30 2.41 10.27 -9.52
CA ALA A 30 3.87 10.13 -9.40
C ALA A 30 4.56 9.99 -10.75
N ILE A 31 3.93 9.26 -11.70
CA ILE A 31 4.51 9.00 -13.01
C ILE A 31 4.17 10.13 -14.01
N THR A 32 2.94 10.64 -14.00
CA THR A 32 2.52 11.67 -14.98
C THR A 32 2.98 13.08 -14.65
N ARG A 33 3.19 13.39 -13.36
CA ARG A 33 3.55 14.73 -12.90
C ARG A 33 4.61 14.67 -11.80
N PRO A 34 5.83 14.19 -12.09
CA PRO A 34 6.84 13.90 -11.06
C PRO A 34 7.30 15.14 -10.27
N VAL A 35 7.45 16.30 -10.92
CA VAL A 35 7.90 17.55 -10.27
C VAL A 35 6.84 18.07 -9.30
N TRP A 36 5.59 18.15 -9.77
CA TRP A 36 4.46 18.56 -8.93
C TRP A 36 4.21 17.56 -7.80
N TYR A 37 4.24 16.26 -8.10
CA TYR A 37 4.04 15.20 -7.09
C TYR A 37 5.07 15.30 -5.96
N ARG A 38 6.35 15.58 -6.26
CA ARG A 38 7.38 15.76 -5.23
C ARG A 38 7.20 17.02 -4.38
N ALA A 39 6.68 18.10 -4.96
CA ALA A 39 6.45 19.35 -4.24
C ALA A 39 5.21 19.31 -3.34
N GLU A 40 4.16 18.61 -3.80
CA GLU A 40 2.83 18.72 -3.18
C GLU A 40 2.45 17.55 -2.26
N VAL A 41 3.14 16.40 -2.37
CA VAL A 41 2.89 15.27 -1.49
C VAL A 41 3.46 15.56 -0.10
N SER A 42 2.56 15.66 0.87
CA SER A 42 2.89 15.89 2.27
C SER A 42 2.27 14.83 3.16
N LEU A 43 2.89 14.56 4.31
CA LEU A 43 2.38 13.60 5.30
C LEU A 43 0.93 13.90 5.72
N LYS A 44 0.59 15.20 5.86
CA LYS A 44 -0.77 15.63 6.22
C LYS A 44 -1.80 15.16 5.20
N ARG A 45 -1.51 15.27 3.90
CA ARG A 45 -2.42 14.82 2.83
C ARG A 45 -2.56 13.31 2.80
N VAL A 46 -1.46 12.57 2.99
CA VAL A 46 -1.49 11.09 3.06
C VAL A 46 -2.32 10.59 4.26
N LEU A 47 -2.21 11.25 5.41
CA LEU A 47 -3.03 10.92 6.57
C LEU A 47 -4.50 11.26 6.33
N LEU A 48 -4.79 12.40 5.70
CA LEU A 48 -6.16 12.80 5.38
C LEU A 48 -6.81 11.85 4.36
N THR A 49 -6.10 11.43 3.32
CA THR A 49 -6.63 10.46 2.34
C THR A 49 -6.85 9.08 2.97
N SER A 50 -5.97 8.67 3.89
CA SER A 50 -6.16 7.42 4.64
C SER A 50 -7.40 7.50 5.54
N LEU A 51 -7.59 8.60 6.28
CA LEU A 51 -8.78 8.82 7.10
C LEU A 51 -10.06 8.84 6.26
N ALA A 52 -10.05 9.58 5.13
CA ALA A 52 -11.16 9.62 4.19
C ALA A 52 -11.49 8.23 3.64
N THR A 53 -10.48 7.40 3.38
CA THR A 53 -10.66 6.01 2.93
C THR A 53 -11.43 5.19 3.97
N TRP A 54 -11.07 5.27 5.25
CA TRP A 54 -11.79 4.57 6.32
C TRP A 54 -13.22 5.08 6.50
N VAL A 55 -13.41 6.40 6.51
CA VAL A 55 -14.75 7.02 6.64
C VAL A 55 -15.66 6.60 5.49
N LEU A 56 -15.17 6.67 4.25
CA LEU A 56 -15.93 6.26 3.07
C LEU A 56 -16.23 4.75 3.09
N SER A 57 -15.29 3.93 3.56
CA SER A 57 -15.50 2.48 3.72
C SER A 57 -16.62 2.18 4.71
N MET A 58 -16.65 2.87 5.86
CA MET A 58 -17.72 2.73 6.84
C MET A 58 -19.07 3.19 6.27
N ALA A 59 -19.10 4.31 5.56
CA ALA A 59 -20.30 4.83 4.93
C ALA A 59 -20.87 3.84 3.89
N ILE A 60 -20.05 3.33 2.97
CA ILE A 60 -20.46 2.35 1.96
C ILE A 60 -20.94 1.05 2.64
N THR A 61 -20.20 0.57 3.65
CA THR A 61 -20.57 -0.64 4.38
C THR A 61 -21.87 -0.45 5.15
N SER A 62 -22.20 0.74 5.64
CA SER A 62 -23.46 0.97 6.37
C SER A 62 -24.70 0.74 5.51
N LEU A 63 -24.60 0.86 4.17
CA LEU A 63 -25.71 0.58 3.24
C LEU A 63 -26.16 -0.89 3.29
N TYR A 64 -25.30 -1.80 3.75
CA TYR A 64 -25.65 -3.21 4.01
C TYR A 64 -26.90 -3.34 4.90
N PHE A 65 -27.04 -2.50 5.92
CA PHE A 65 -28.16 -2.57 6.85
C PHE A 65 -29.49 -2.12 6.22
N LEU A 66 -29.43 -1.32 5.16
CA LEU A 66 -30.62 -0.82 4.44
C LEU A 66 -31.05 -1.78 3.32
N VAL A 67 -30.08 -2.31 2.58
CA VAL A 67 -30.31 -3.08 1.35
C VAL A 67 -30.45 -4.59 1.63
N GLY A 68 -29.89 -5.07 2.74
CA GLY A 68 -29.85 -6.49 3.09
C GLY A 68 -28.68 -7.23 2.43
N PHE A 69 -28.32 -8.37 3.02
CA PHE A 69 -27.09 -9.11 2.71
C PHE A 69 -26.96 -9.52 1.23
N VAL A 70 -27.98 -10.18 0.67
CA VAL A 70 -27.88 -10.81 -0.66
C VAL A 70 -27.69 -9.77 -1.76
N SER A 71 -28.55 -8.75 -1.78
CA SER A 71 -28.48 -7.66 -2.77
C SER A 71 -27.19 -6.85 -2.61
N TYR A 72 -26.79 -6.53 -1.38
CA TYR A 72 -25.53 -5.81 -1.13
C TYR A 72 -24.31 -6.63 -1.58
N ALA A 73 -24.23 -7.92 -1.22
CA ALA A 73 -23.12 -8.80 -1.59
C ALA A 73 -22.98 -8.94 -3.11
N PHE A 74 -24.09 -9.08 -3.83
CA PHE A 74 -24.10 -9.19 -5.28
C PHE A 74 -23.62 -7.90 -5.96
N VAL A 75 -24.15 -6.74 -5.56
CA VAL A 75 -23.74 -5.44 -6.09
C VAL A 75 -22.28 -5.18 -5.78
N PHE A 76 -21.86 -5.42 -4.53
CA PHE A 76 -20.49 -5.25 -4.09
C PHE A 76 -19.50 -6.10 -4.91
N ALA A 77 -19.80 -7.39 -5.09
CA ALA A 77 -18.96 -8.31 -5.86
C ALA A 77 -18.73 -7.81 -7.30
N ASN A 78 -19.79 -7.41 -7.99
CA ASN A 78 -19.72 -6.94 -9.36
C ASN A 78 -18.99 -5.61 -9.48
N VAL A 79 -19.29 -4.65 -8.59
CA VAL A 79 -18.63 -3.34 -8.56
C VAL A 79 -17.14 -3.49 -8.23
N ALA A 80 -16.78 -4.34 -7.27
CA ALA A 80 -15.40 -4.62 -6.89
C ALA A 80 -14.60 -5.23 -8.05
N ILE A 81 -15.16 -6.25 -8.73
CA ILE A 81 -14.53 -6.88 -9.89
C ILE A 81 -14.36 -5.85 -11.02
N LEU A 82 -15.44 -5.18 -11.42
CA LEU A 82 -15.42 -4.23 -12.54
C LEU A 82 -14.43 -3.10 -12.28
N SER A 83 -14.48 -2.48 -11.10
CA SER A 83 -13.58 -1.40 -10.74
C SER A 83 -12.12 -1.85 -10.73
N THR A 84 -11.82 -3.05 -10.23
CA THR A 84 -10.45 -3.58 -10.19
C THR A 84 -9.93 -3.89 -11.59
N PHE A 85 -10.75 -4.46 -12.48
CA PHE A 85 -10.36 -4.67 -13.87
C PHE A 85 -10.11 -3.36 -14.61
N LEU A 86 -10.96 -2.35 -14.42
CA LEU A 86 -10.76 -1.02 -15.00
C LEU A 86 -9.46 -0.39 -14.51
N VAL A 87 -9.20 -0.46 -13.21
CA VAL A 87 -7.95 0.01 -12.60
C VAL A 87 -6.74 -0.73 -13.17
N PHE A 88 -6.82 -2.06 -13.29
CA PHE A 88 -5.75 -2.87 -13.85
C PHE A 88 -5.45 -2.52 -15.30
N ILE A 89 -6.48 -2.46 -16.16
CA ILE A 89 -6.33 -2.11 -17.58
C ILE A 89 -5.77 -0.70 -17.72
N PHE A 90 -6.33 0.28 -17.00
CA PHE A 90 -5.85 1.65 -17.02
C PHE A 90 -4.38 1.72 -16.64
N THR A 91 -4.00 1.12 -15.51
CA THR A 91 -2.61 1.15 -15.05
C THR A 91 -1.71 0.43 -16.06
N TYR A 92 -2.12 -0.72 -16.60
CA TYR A 92 -1.32 -1.50 -17.55
C TYR A 92 -1.03 -0.71 -18.83
N VAL A 93 -2.07 -0.12 -19.43
CA VAL A 93 -1.94 0.71 -20.65
C VAL A 93 -1.01 1.89 -20.41
N ARG A 94 -1.19 2.60 -19.29
CA ARG A 94 -0.34 3.75 -18.95
C ARG A 94 1.12 3.34 -18.79
N VAL A 95 1.37 2.24 -18.08
CA VAL A 95 2.73 1.73 -17.86
C VAL A 95 3.38 1.33 -19.17
N PHE A 96 2.64 0.65 -20.05
CA PHE A 96 3.15 0.31 -21.37
C PHE A 96 3.50 1.55 -22.20
N GLN A 97 2.62 2.56 -22.21
CA GLN A 97 2.88 3.82 -22.91
C GLN A 97 4.13 4.53 -22.39
N ILE A 98 4.25 4.67 -21.07
CA ILE A 98 5.37 5.34 -20.42
C ILE A 98 6.67 4.57 -20.68
N LEU A 99 6.68 3.25 -20.52
CA LEU A 99 7.87 2.45 -20.79
C LEU A 99 8.32 2.57 -22.24
N LYS A 100 7.39 2.60 -23.19
CA LYS A 100 7.71 2.78 -24.61
C LYS A 100 8.37 4.14 -24.87
N GLU A 101 7.76 5.22 -24.40
CA GLU A 101 8.28 6.59 -24.59
C GLU A 101 9.66 6.77 -23.94
N GLN A 102 9.83 6.23 -22.73
CA GLN A 102 11.11 6.27 -22.01
C GLN A 102 12.19 5.45 -22.73
N MET A 103 11.84 4.31 -23.35
CA MET A 103 12.77 3.51 -24.15
C MET A 103 13.21 4.21 -25.44
N GLU A 104 12.29 4.89 -26.14
CA GLU A 104 12.59 5.67 -27.34
C GLU A 104 13.52 6.84 -27.00
N ASN A 105 13.20 7.63 -25.96
CA ASN A 105 14.04 8.74 -25.51
C ASN A 105 15.43 8.28 -25.03
N LEU A 106 15.50 7.14 -24.33
CA LEU A 106 16.76 6.57 -23.87
C LEU A 106 17.66 6.16 -25.04
N SER A 107 17.09 5.63 -26.14
CA SER A 107 17.86 5.25 -27.34
C SER A 107 18.46 6.46 -28.07
N ALA A 108 17.88 7.64 -27.89
CA ALA A 108 18.39 8.90 -28.43
C ALA A 108 19.46 9.57 -27.54
N MET A 109 19.65 9.11 -26.31
CA MET A 109 20.67 9.63 -25.39
C MET A 109 21.98 8.84 -25.51
N GLU A 110 23.13 9.53 -25.53
CA GLU A 110 24.46 8.91 -25.56
C GLU A 110 25.21 9.07 -24.21
N GLY A 111 26.12 8.12 -23.92
CA GLY A 111 27.10 8.23 -22.83
C GLY A 111 26.57 7.94 -21.42
N VAL A 112 27.25 8.50 -20.41
CA VAL A 112 27.00 8.25 -18.97
C VAL A 112 25.57 8.65 -18.54
N ASN A 113 24.97 9.64 -19.21
CA ASN A 113 23.61 10.10 -18.94
C ASN A 113 22.56 9.03 -19.32
N ALA A 114 22.76 8.28 -20.40
CA ALA A 114 21.88 7.18 -20.78
C ALA A 114 21.91 6.03 -19.75
N ALA A 115 23.09 5.70 -19.21
CA ALA A 115 23.21 4.67 -18.18
C ALA A 115 22.51 5.07 -16.86
N ALA A 116 22.56 6.35 -16.48
CA ALA A 116 21.86 6.87 -15.31
C ALA A 116 20.34 6.85 -15.52
N GLU A 117 19.86 7.31 -16.67
CA GLU A 117 18.44 7.36 -17.02
C GLU A 117 17.82 5.95 -17.08
N ARG A 118 18.52 4.99 -17.70
CA ARG A 118 18.09 3.59 -17.73
C ARG A 118 17.89 3.00 -16.32
N ARG A 119 18.79 3.31 -15.39
CA ARG A 119 18.65 2.86 -13.98
C ARG A 119 17.45 3.50 -13.29
N HIS A 120 17.12 4.75 -13.62
CA HIS A 120 15.93 5.44 -13.13
C HIS A 120 14.66 4.76 -13.67
N ILE A 121 14.58 4.50 -14.98
CA ILE A 121 13.48 3.80 -15.64
C ILE A 121 13.29 2.39 -15.04
N ASP A 122 14.35 1.60 -14.91
CA ASP A 122 14.30 0.25 -14.33
C ASP A 122 13.82 0.26 -12.87
N ARG A 123 14.08 1.34 -12.13
CA ARG A 123 13.60 1.50 -10.76
C ARG A 123 12.11 1.81 -10.74
N GLU A 124 11.63 2.72 -11.59
CA GLU A 124 10.22 3.05 -11.71
C GLU A 124 9.38 1.87 -12.22
N ALA A 125 9.92 1.11 -13.17
CA ALA A 125 9.31 -0.12 -13.70
C ALA A 125 9.14 -1.18 -12.61
N ARG A 126 10.17 -1.44 -11.78
CA ARG A 126 10.08 -2.40 -10.65
C ARG A 126 9.07 -1.99 -9.59
N ILE A 127 9.01 -0.69 -9.28
CA ILE A 127 8.02 -0.13 -8.36
C ILE A 127 6.60 -0.41 -8.91
N THR A 128 6.38 -0.07 -10.17
CA THR A 128 5.12 -0.29 -10.89
C THR A 128 4.71 -1.76 -10.96
N GLN A 129 5.65 -2.65 -11.29
CA GLN A 129 5.43 -4.11 -11.33
C GLN A 129 4.96 -4.66 -9.99
N THR A 130 5.43 -4.07 -8.88
CA THR A 130 4.97 -4.44 -7.53
C THR A 130 3.48 -4.12 -7.36
N TYR A 131 3.02 -2.95 -7.80
CA TYR A 131 1.60 -2.61 -7.77
C TYR A 131 0.74 -3.50 -8.67
N MET A 132 1.23 -3.84 -9.87
CA MET A 132 0.55 -4.81 -10.73
C MET A 132 0.43 -6.18 -10.08
N THR A 133 1.48 -6.63 -9.38
CA THR A 133 1.46 -7.89 -8.63
C THR A 133 0.37 -7.85 -7.55
N VAL A 134 0.26 -6.73 -6.82
CA VAL A 134 -0.79 -6.56 -5.80
C VAL A 134 -2.19 -6.59 -6.43
N LEU A 135 -2.42 -5.91 -7.56
CA LEU A 135 -3.71 -5.92 -8.25
C LEU A 135 -4.08 -7.33 -8.78
N ILE A 136 -3.11 -8.08 -9.30
CA ILE A 136 -3.32 -9.46 -9.76
C ILE A 136 -3.69 -10.38 -8.59
N VAL A 137 -2.98 -10.27 -7.45
CA VAL A 137 -3.31 -11.03 -6.24
C VAL A 137 -4.72 -10.70 -5.77
N PHE A 138 -5.08 -9.41 -5.76
CA PHE A 138 -6.42 -8.98 -5.38
C PHE A 138 -7.49 -9.63 -6.26
N LEU A 139 -7.33 -9.61 -7.59
CA LEU A 139 -8.22 -10.30 -8.52
C LEU A 139 -8.28 -11.81 -8.25
N ALA A 140 -7.13 -12.45 -8.02
CA ALA A 140 -7.05 -13.89 -7.74
C ALA A 140 -7.77 -14.29 -6.44
N CYS A 141 -7.85 -13.40 -5.45
CA CYS A 141 -8.60 -13.63 -4.21
C CYS A 141 -10.10 -13.26 -4.35
N TYR A 142 -10.43 -12.23 -5.13
CA TYR A 142 -11.80 -11.73 -5.26
C TYR A 142 -12.65 -12.48 -6.28
N VAL A 143 -12.08 -12.91 -7.41
CA VAL A 143 -12.82 -13.62 -8.45
C VAL A 143 -13.41 -14.93 -7.91
N PRO A 144 -12.66 -15.81 -7.21
CA PRO A 144 -13.24 -17.01 -6.61
C PRO A 144 -14.32 -16.69 -5.57
N SER A 145 -14.12 -15.64 -4.77
CA SER A 145 -15.10 -15.19 -3.78
C SER A 145 -16.42 -14.81 -4.44
N CYS A 146 -16.37 -14.09 -5.58
CA CYS A 146 -17.55 -13.73 -6.34
C CYS A 146 -18.23 -14.94 -6.96
N ILE A 147 -17.48 -15.90 -7.53
CA ILE A 147 -18.04 -17.15 -8.05
C ILE A 147 -18.82 -17.88 -6.95
N MET A 148 -18.26 -17.98 -5.74
CA MET A 148 -18.95 -18.61 -4.60
C MET A 148 -20.25 -17.87 -4.21
N ILE A 149 -20.29 -16.53 -4.27
CA ILE A 149 -21.53 -15.75 -4.03
C ILE A 149 -22.59 -16.12 -5.05
N TYR A 150 -22.24 -16.18 -6.34
CA TYR A 150 -23.16 -16.57 -7.41
C TYR A 150 -23.65 -18.01 -7.25
N LEU A 151 -22.75 -18.94 -6.93
CA LEU A 151 -23.09 -20.35 -6.69
C LEU A 151 -24.06 -20.49 -5.51
N MET A 152 -23.83 -19.78 -4.41
CA MET A 152 -24.76 -19.78 -3.26
C MET A 152 -26.12 -19.17 -3.60
N ASN A 153 -26.14 -18.09 -4.39
CA ASN A 153 -27.38 -17.39 -4.72
C ASN A 153 -28.27 -18.19 -5.70
N MET A 154 -27.65 -18.96 -6.59
CA MET A 154 -28.36 -19.76 -7.61
C MET A 154 -28.61 -21.21 -7.17
N CYS A 155 -28.11 -21.64 -6.02
CA CYS A 155 -28.30 -22.99 -5.52
C CYS A 155 -29.53 -23.10 -4.63
N SER A 156 -30.56 -23.80 -5.11
CA SER A 156 -31.80 -24.06 -4.38
C SER A 156 -31.75 -25.31 -3.48
N THR A 157 -30.76 -26.19 -3.65
CA THR A 157 -30.67 -27.51 -2.97
C THR A 157 -29.36 -27.72 -2.19
N CYS A 158 -28.58 -26.66 -1.96
CA CYS A 158 -27.29 -26.77 -1.27
C CYS A 158 -27.47 -27.11 0.22
N SER A 159 -26.60 -27.98 0.74
CA SER A 159 -26.56 -28.27 2.17
C SER A 159 -26.04 -27.07 2.96
N CYS A 160 -26.50 -26.93 4.22
CA CYS A 160 -26.03 -25.88 5.11
C CYS A 160 -24.51 -25.93 5.33
N GLU A 161 -23.93 -27.13 5.36
CA GLU A 161 -22.48 -27.36 5.45
C GLU A 161 -21.72 -26.69 4.30
N LEU A 162 -22.17 -26.86 3.06
CA LEU A 162 -21.50 -26.29 1.89
C LEU A 162 -21.53 -24.75 1.92
N ILE A 163 -22.65 -24.16 2.35
CA ILE A 163 -22.79 -22.71 2.51
C ILE A 163 -21.83 -22.18 3.57
N HIS A 164 -21.66 -22.91 4.69
CA HIS A 164 -20.70 -22.56 5.72
C HIS A 164 -19.25 -22.63 5.21
N TRP A 165 -18.89 -23.68 4.48
CA TRP A 165 -17.58 -23.81 3.85
C TRP A 165 -17.27 -22.68 2.87
N PHE A 166 -18.21 -22.31 2.00
CA PHE A 166 -18.03 -21.19 1.06
C PHE A 166 -17.84 -19.86 1.77
N ARG A 167 -18.63 -19.60 2.82
CA ARG A 167 -18.45 -18.42 3.65
C ARG A 167 -17.06 -18.40 4.29
N ASP A 168 -16.63 -19.49 4.90
CA ASP A 168 -15.35 -19.54 5.61
C ASP A 168 -14.17 -19.43 4.62
N LEU A 169 -14.29 -20.03 3.43
CA LEU A 169 -13.33 -19.87 2.35
C LEU A 169 -13.25 -18.42 1.84
N GLN A 170 -14.38 -17.71 1.72
CA GLN A 170 -14.40 -16.28 1.40
C GLN A 170 -13.66 -15.43 2.44
N TYR A 171 -13.84 -15.72 3.74
CA TYR A 171 -13.09 -15.05 4.80
C TYR A 171 -11.59 -15.31 4.67
N ILE A 172 -11.20 -16.57 4.45
CA ILE A 172 -9.79 -16.95 4.30
C ILE A 172 -9.16 -16.20 3.11
N LEU A 173 -9.85 -16.14 1.96
CA LEU A 173 -9.34 -15.43 0.78
C LEU A 173 -9.10 -13.94 1.04
N VAL A 174 -9.98 -13.27 1.80
CA VAL A 174 -9.82 -11.85 2.15
C VAL A 174 -8.70 -11.62 3.16
N VAL A 175 -8.55 -12.53 4.13
CA VAL A 175 -7.43 -12.50 5.08
C VAL A 175 -6.10 -12.68 4.35
N VAL A 176 -6.03 -13.64 3.42
CA VAL A 176 -4.86 -13.88 2.57
C VAL A 176 -4.54 -12.66 1.70
N ASN A 177 -5.53 -12.03 1.05
CA ASN A 177 -5.34 -10.80 0.29
C ASN A 177 -4.69 -9.68 1.13
N SER A 178 -5.12 -9.54 2.38
CA SER A 178 -4.57 -8.52 3.28
C SER A 178 -3.16 -8.85 3.76
N LEU A 179 -2.86 -10.13 4.02
CA LEU A 179 -1.54 -10.61 4.44
C LEU A 179 -0.49 -10.50 3.32
N ILE A 180 -0.90 -10.72 2.07
CA ILE A 180 0.01 -10.67 0.93
C ILE A 180 0.53 -9.24 0.70
N ASN A 181 -0.23 -8.21 1.04
CA ASN A 181 0.17 -6.81 0.83
C ASN A 181 1.54 -6.51 1.51
N PRO A 182 1.71 -6.58 2.85
CA PRO A 182 3.02 -6.42 3.49
C PRO A 182 4.11 -7.38 3.00
N LEU A 183 3.77 -8.64 2.66
CA LEU A 183 4.74 -9.63 2.19
C LEU A 183 5.30 -9.28 0.81
N VAL A 184 4.44 -8.85 -0.11
CA VAL A 184 4.86 -8.38 -1.44
C VAL A 184 5.76 -7.16 -1.31
N TYR A 185 5.42 -6.21 -0.44
CA TYR A 185 6.28 -5.07 -0.14
C TYR A 185 7.61 -5.49 0.49
N ALA A 186 7.62 -6.42 1.44
CA ALA A 186 8.84 -6.91 2.10
C ALA A 186 9.77 -7.66 1.16
N ILE A 187 9.24 -8.43 0.20
CA ILE A 187 10.02 -9.19 -0.77
C ILE A 187 10.54 -8.28 -1.89
N ARG A 188 9.73 -7.35 -2.38
CA ARG A 188 10.01 -6.58 -3.59
C ARG A 188 10.61 -5.20 -3.32
N MET A 189 10.34 -4.57 -2.17
CA MET A 189 10.88 -3.25 -1.82
C MET A 189 12.08 -3.36 -0.87
N PRO A 190 13.32 -3.19 -1.36
CA PRO A 190 14.53 -3.35 -0.53
C PRO A 190 14.60 -2.34 0.62
N ASN A 191 14.02 -1.14 0.46
CA ASN A 191 13.92 -0.15 1.53
C ASN A 191 12.98 -0.61 2.65
N PHE A 192 11.85 -1.22 2.30
CA PHE A 192 10.88 -1.75 3.26
C PHE A 192 11.47 -2.97 4.01
N ARG A 193 12.15 -3.86 3.28
CA ARG A 193 12.91 -4.98 3.87
C ARG A 193 13.97 -4.50 4.88
N ARG A 194 14.73 -3.47 4.54
CA ARG A 194 15.75 -2.88 5.43
C ARG A 194 15.12 -2.29 6.69
N ALA A 195 13.98 -1.61 6.58
CA ALA A 195 13.25 -1.09 7.73
C ALA A 195 12.73 -2.20 8.65
N ILE A 196 12.13 -3.27 8.10
CA ILE A 196 11.68 -4.44 8.88
C ILE A 196 12.86 -5.10 9.60
N LEU A 197 13.98 -5.33 8.89
CA LEU A 197 15.18 -5.92 9.49
C LEU A 197 15.82 -5.01 10.54
N ALA A 198 15.77 -3.69 10.36
CA ALA A 198 16.24 -2.73 11.36
C ALA A 198 15.36 -2.78 12.62
N MET A 199 14.03 -2.82 12.48
CA MET A 199 13.12 -2.99 13.62
C MET A 199 13.36 -4.30 14.36
N LEU A 200 13.53 -5.42 13.65
CA LEU A 200 13.85 -6.74 14.23
C LEU A 200 15.25 -6.81 14.87
N LYS A 201 16.22 -6.03 14.36
CA LYS A 201 17.56 -5.91 14.97
C LYS A 201 17.54 -5.00 16.19
N VAL A 202 16.77 -3.92 16.20
CA VAL A 202 16.63 -3.01 17.36
C VAL A 202 15.96 -3.73 18.53
N SER A 203 14.99 -4.63 18.29
CA SER A 203 14.45 -5.51 19.34
C SER A 203 15.49 -6.49 19.92
N MET A 204 16.59 -6.76 19.21
CA MET A 204 17.71 -7.58 19.70
C MET A 204 18.89 -6.74 20.22
N CYS A 205 18.88 -5.41 20.05
CA CYS A 205 19.99 -4.52 20.41
C CYS A 205 19.68 -3.57 21.59
N CYS A 206 18.43 -3.53 22.08
CA CYS A 206 18.05 -2.73 23.25
C CYS A 206 18.46 -3.33 24.61
N HIS A 207 19.50 -4.17 24.68
CA HIS A 207 20.05 -4.63 25.97
C HIS A 207 21.53 -4.31 26.21
N SER A 208 22.22 -3.51 25.38
CA SER A 208 23.49 -2.96 25.85
C SER A 208 23.92 -1.74 25.06
N ASN A 209 23.62 -0.56 25.59
CA ASN A 209 24.47 0.63 25.44
C ASN A 209 24.21 1.52 26.65
N ILE A 210 24.89 1.21 27.76
CA ILE A 210 25.15 2.18 28.82
C ILE A 210 25.95 3.31 28.16
N VAL A 211 25.29 4.43 27.90
CA VAL A 211 25.94 5.69 27.53
C VAL A 211 26.76 6.11 28.75
N ARG A 212 28.09 5.96 28.70
CA ARG A 212 28.97 6.69 29.63
C ARG A 212 28.92 8.17 29.24
N PRO A 213 28.78 9.09 30.21
CA PRO A 213 28.89 10.52 29.92
C PRO A 213 30.33 10.84 29.46
N PRO A 214 30.51 11.87 28.61
CA PRO A 214 31.83 12.33 28.21
C PRO A 214 32.55 12.94 29.42
N GLU A 215 33.78 12.47 29.69
CA GLU A 215 34.73 13.19 30.54
C GLU A 215 35.17 14.45 29.78
N ASP A 216 34.53 15.56 30.10
CA ASP A 216 34.89 16.87 29.62
C ASP A 216 36.16 17.39 30.33
N LEU A 217 37.06 17.86 29.49
CA LEU A 217 37.89 19.06 29.67
C LEU A 217 39.02 18.99 30.73
N ASN A 218 40.23 18.85 30.20
CA ASN A 218 41.46 19.41 30.75
C ASN A 218 41.24 20.85 31.27
N ALA A 219 41.27 20.99 32.59
CA ALA A 219 41.41 22.25 33.28
C ALA A 219 42.84 22.79 33.09
N SER A 220 43.11 23.52 31.99
CA SER A 220 44.35 24.32 31.89
C SER A 220 44.37 25.46 30.85
N THR A 221 43.31 25.72 30.07
CA THR A 221 43.39 26.73 28.98
C THR A 221 42.41 27.93 29.11
N ILE A 222 41.77 28.14 30.26
CA ILE A 222 40.80 29.25 30.45
C ILE A 222 41.35 30.42 31.31
N ALA A 223 42.63 30.43 31.67
CA ALA A 223 43.19 31.44 32.58
C ALA A 223 43.93 32.63 31.92
N THR A 224 43.94 32.79 30.59
CA THR A 224 44.82 33.79 29.94
C THR A 224 44.16 34.78 28.97
N GLN A 225 42.83 34.82 28.87
CA GLN A 225 42.15 35.79 27.99
C GLN A 225 41.13 36.74 28.67
N SER A 226 41.01 36.73 30.00
CA SER A 226 40.06 37.57 30.73
C SER A 226 40.67 38.77 31.49
N VAL A 227 41.96 39.10 31.29
CA VAL A 227 42.62 40.20 32.05
C VAL A 227 42.71 41.53 31.29
N PHE A 228 42.31 41.62 30.01
CA PHE A 228 42.47 42.87 29.24
C PHE A 228 41.22 43.71 28.98
N ILE A 229 40.09 43.42 29.64
CA ILE A 229 38.89 44.25 29.55
C ILE A 229 38.22 44.34 30.92
N THR A 230 38.74 45.20 31.81
CA THR A 230 38.00 46.05 32.79
C THR A 230 38.96 46.64 33.84
N THR A 231 38.80 47.94 34.16
CA THR A 231 39.43 48.77 35.24
C THR A 231 40.84 49.32 34.91
N SER A 232 41.17 50.63 34.95
CA SER A 232 40.65 51.80 35.70
C SER A 232 40.38 51.52 37.17
#